data_AF-A0A382WQZ1-F1
#
_entry.id   AF-A0A382WQZ1-F1
#
_cell.length_a   1.000
_cell.length_b   1.000
_cell.length_c   1.000
_cell.angle_alpha   90.00
_cell.angle_beta   90.00
_cell.angle_gamma   90.00
#
_symmetry.space_group_name_H-M   'P 1'
#
loop_
_entity.id
_entity.type
_entity.pdbx_description
1 polymer ?
#
loop_
_entity_poly.entity_id
_entity_poly.type
_entity_poly.pdbx_seq_one_letter_code
_entity_poly.pdbx_strand_id
1 'polypeptide(L)' 'MSVKKITVVGAGHVGATCAQLLAQKELSREVILVDIADGIPQGKGLDQWESA' A
#
# COMPACT_ATOMS: atom_id res chain seq x y z
N MET A 1 21.01 -6.03 2.37
CA MET A 1 20.25 -5.26 1.36
C MET A 1 19.12 -4.55 2.07
N SER A 2 18.92 -3.24 1.87
CA SER A 2 17.67 -2.61 2.34
C SER A 2 16.59 -2.85 1.28
N VAL A 3 15.39 -3.24 1.71
CA VAL A 3 14.24 -3.36 0.82
C VAL A 3 13.82 -1.95 0.42
N LYS A 4 13.99 -1.59 -0.85
CA LYS A 4 13.65 -0.24 -1.33
C LYS A 4 12.16 -0.10 -1.69
N LYS A 5 11.54 -1.18 -2.19
CA LYS A 5 10.18 -1.17 -2.74
C LYS A 5 9.45 -2.46 -2.42
N ILE A 6 8.20 -2.36 -2.02
CA ILE A 6 7.27 -3.49 -1.87
C ILE A 6 6.02 -3.19 -2.70
N THR A 7 5.49 -4.21 -3.38
CA THR A 7 4.24 -4.11 -4.14
C THR A 7 3.23 -5.11 -3.58
N VAL A 8 2.05 -4.61 -3.24
CA VAL A 8 0.90 -5.40 -2.81
C VAL A 8 -0.09 -5.47 -3.98
N VAL A 9 -0.37 -6.69 -4.44
CA VAL A 9 -1.33 -6.95 -5.51
C VAL A 9 -2.67 -7.35 -4.88
N GLY A 10 -3.70 -6.55 -5.16
CA GLY A 10 -5.02 -6.63 -4.54
C GLY A 10 -5.24 -5.53 -3.50
N ALA A 11 -6.17 -4.61 -3.75
CA ALA A 11 -6.60 -3.51 -2.88
C ALA A 11 -7.86 -3.83 -2.06
N GLY A 12 -8.22 -5.12 -1.95
CA GLY A 12 -9.21 -5.59 -0.98
C GLY A 12 -8.76 -5.35 0.47
N HIS A 13 -9.61 -5.70 1.45
CA HIS A 13 -9.36 -5.42 2.87
C HIS A 13 -7.99 -5.89 3.36
N VAL A 14 -7.58 -7.10 2.96
CA VAL A 14 -6.29 -7.69 3.35
C VAL A 14 -5.12 -6.93 2.74
N GLY A 15 -5.12 -6.71 1.43
CA GLY A 15 -4.01 -6.03 0.77
C GLY A 15 -3.88 -4.56 1.16
N ALA A 16 -5.01 -3.86 1.34
CA ALA A 16 -5.00 -2.50 1.88
C ALA A 16 -4.39 -2.45 3.29
N THR A 17 -4.83 -3.34 4.20
CA THR A 17 -4.28 -3.40 5.56
C THR A 17 -2.79 -3.76 5.56
N CYS A 18 -2.39 -4.68 4.69
CA CYS A 18 -0.99 -5.04 4.49
C CYS A 18 -0.16 -3.82 4.06
N ALA A 19 -0.59 -3.09 3.03
CA ALA A 19 0.09 -1.89 2.55
C ALA A 19 0.23 -0.83 3.65
N GLN A 20 -0.83 -0.60 4.44
CA GLN A 20 -0.79 0.35 5.56
C GLN A 20 0.23 -0.07 6.63
N LEU A 21 0.24 -1.35 7.02
CA LEU A 21 1.18 -1.85 8.02
C LEU A 21 2.62 -1.85 7.52
N LEU A 22 2.85 -2.10 6.23
CA LEU A 22 4.17 -1.97 5.62
C LEU A 22 4.70 -0.53 5.71
N ALA A 23 3.83 0.45 5.44
CA ALA A 23 4.16 1.87 5.54
C ALA A 23 4.40 2.30 6.99
N GLN A 24 3.49 1.99 7.91
CA GLN A 24 3.60 2.33 9.34
C GLN A 24 4.82 1.71 10.04
N LYS A 25 5.28 0.55 9.55
CA LYS A 25 6.48 -0.14 10.07
C LYS A 25 7.77 0.26 9.35
N GLU A 26 7.70 1.21 8.41
CA GLU A 26 8.84 1.71 7.63
C GLU A 26 9.65 0.59 6.96
N LEU A 27 9.00 -0.51 6.56
CA LEU A 27 9.69 -1.70 6.05
C LEU A 27 10.27 -1.51 4.64
N SER A 28 9.83 -0.48 3.94
CA SER A 28 10.36 -0.07 2.65
C SER A 28 10.18 1.42 2.43
N ARG A 29 11.05 2.01 1.61
CA ARG A 29 10.92 3.41 1.18
C ARG A 29 9.68 3.65 0.30
N GLU A 30 9.27 2.66 -0.48
CA GLU A 30 8.12 2.74 -1.38
C GLU A 30 7.19 1.53 -1.20
N VAL A 31 5.91 1.78 -0.92
CA VAL A 31 4.86 0.76 -0.93
C VAL A 31 3.91 1.07 -2.08
N ILE A 32 3.68 0.11 -2.97
CA ILE A 32 2.80 0.24 -4.14
C ILE A 32 1.59 -0.66 -3.95
N LEU A 33 0.38 -0.12 -4.08
CA LEU A 33 -0.88 -0.88 -4.06
C LEU A 33 -1.48 -0.89 -5.47
N VAL A 34 -1.74 -2.09 -6.02
CA VAL A 34 -2.33 -2.26 -7.35
C VAL A 34 -3.53 -3.19 -7.30
N ASP A 35 -4.53 -2.97 -8.15
CA ASP A 35 -5.71 -3.83 -8.31
C ASP A 35 -6.23 -3.71 -9.76
N ILE A 36 -7.08 -4.66 -10.17
CA ILE A 36 -7.84 -4.60 -11.43
C ILE A 36 -9.06 -3.68 -11.32
N ALA A 37 -9.56 -3.45 -10.11
CA ALA A 37 -10.66 -2.53 -9.87
C ALA A 37 -10.16 -1.08 -9.91
N ASP A 38 -10.54 -0.36 -10.97
CA ASP A 38 -10.19 1.04 -11.15
C ASP A 38 -10.69 1.93 -10.00
N GLY A 39 -9.89 2.92 -9.62
CA GLY A 39 -10.22 3.92 -8.59
C GLY A 39 -10.04 3.44 -7.16
N ILE A 40 -10.20 2.13 -6.88
CA ILE A 40 -10.05 1.56 -5.53
C ILE A 40 -8.62 1.72 -4.97
N PRO A 41 -7.55 1.26 -5.66
CA PRO A 41 -6.20 1.38 -5.11
C PRO A 41 -5.78 2.85 -4.97
N GLN A 42 -6.26 3.75 -5.83
CA GLN A 42 -5.97 5.19 -5.77
C GLN A 42 -6.65 5.84 -4.55
N GLY A 43 -7.94 5.58 -4.33
CA GLY A 43 -8.67 6.12 -3.18
C GLY A 43 -8.09 5.61 -1.85
N LYS A 44 -7.84 4.30 -1.74
CA LYS A 44 -7.22 3.72 -0.55
C LYS A 44 -5.79 4.22 -0.35
N GLY A 45 -5.01 4.35 -1.42
CA GLY A 45 -3.66 4.90 -1.35
C GLY A 45 -3.64 6.34 -0.85
N LEU A 46 -4.61 7.18 -1.30
CA LEU A 46 -4.77 8.54 -0.80
C LEU A 46 -5.12 8.55 0.69
N ASP A 47 -6.12 7.78 1.11
CA ASP A 47 -6.52 7.68 2.53
C ASP A 47 -5.34 7.25 3.42
N GLN A 48 -4.56 6.27 2.95
CA GLN A 48 -3.37 5.77 3.66
C GLN A 48 -2.27 6.83 3.74
N TRP A 49 -2.03 7.58 2.66
CA TRP A 49 -1.01 8.63 2.61
C TRP A 49 -1.31 9.78 3.57
N GLU A 50 -2.57 10.22 3.64
CA GLU A 50 -2.98 11.30 4.55
C GLU A 50 -3.04 10.85 6.03
N SER A 51 -3.09 9.54 6.28
CA SER A 51 -3.14 8.96 7.63
C SER A 51 -1.78 8.54 8.20
N ALA A 52 -0.75 8.45 7.34
CA ALA A 52 0.60 8.01 7.70
C ALA A 52 1.47 9.18 8.16
#